data_AF-A0A7Y5RZ33-F1
#
_entry.id   AF-A0A7Y5RZ33-F1
#
_cell.length_a   1.000
_cell.length_b   1.000
_cell.length_c   1.000
_cell.angle_alpha   90.00
_cell.angle_beta   90.00
_cell.angle_gamma   90.00
#
_symmetry.space_group_name_H-M   'P 1'
#
loop_
_entity.id
_entity.type
_entity.pdbx_description
1 polymer ?
#
loop_
_entity_poly.entity_id
_entity_poly.type
_entity_poly.pdbx_seq_one_letter_code
_entity_poly.pdbx_strand_id
1 'polypeptide(L)'
;MNDGLTFDAGGRSDAARTLRRRLLRGFLRAAVRIAPHLPDGAIGALRAWASVNLTSLGVGVLGPELRRRFRQAGADHPGAAREFLRQAVLHYTDGLFILKHALASGLDDETAEPTGAPRALCEVIDLARRRIRLDDSMRILHDAIARRRGVLLAPVHACQFLTGLPLIAAEAPLTVYLRYSQDETDRRAKLAWCRAGGLDVIAERSRPGDPAARPARMA
;
A
#
# COMPACT_ATOMS: atom_id res chain seq x y z
N MET A 1 -20.40 6.68 26.88
CA MET A 1 -21.24 7.06 25.72
C MET A 1 -20.41 6.86 24.46
N ASN A 2 -20.50 5.66 23.91
CA ASN A 2 -19.78 5.24 22.73
C ASN A 2 -20.82 4.49 21.89
N ASP A 3 -21.75 5.27 21.33
CA ASP A 3 -22.80 4.72 20.48
C ASP A 3 -22.15 4.31 19.16
N GLY A 4 -22.20 3.00 18.94
CA GLY A 4 -21.59 2.35 17.81
C GLY A 4 -22.08 2.95 16.50
N LEU A 5 -21.12 3.27 15.64
CA LEU A 5 -21.28 3.21 14.19
C LEU A 5 -21.39 1.72 13.79
N THR A 6 -22.40 1.03 14.31
CA THR A 6 -22.92 -0.19 13.68
C THR A 6 -23.60 0.25 12.40
N PHE A 7 -22.82 0.18 11.31
CA PHE A 7 -23.36 0.20 9.96
C PHE A 7 -24.29 -1.01 9.80
N ASP A 8 -25.59 -0.77 10.00
CA ASP A 8 -26.60 -1.68 9.51
C ASP A 8 -26.65 -1.56 7.98
N ALA A 9 -26.07 -2.55 7.31
CA ALA A 9 -26.12 -2.68 5.85
C ALA A 9 -26.46 -4.13 5.51
N GLY A 10 -27.67 -4.55 5.87
CA GLY A 10 -28.23 -5.85 5.52
C GLY A 10 -28.10 -6.19 4.02
N GLY A 11 -27.65 -7.42 3.74
CA GLY A 11 -27.77 -8.17 2.47
C GLY A 11 -27.01 -7.63 1.25
N ARG A 12 -27.21 -6.37 0.87
CA ARG A 12 -26.57 -5.74 -0.31
C ARG A 12 -25.09 -5.43 -0.08
N SER A 13 -24.68 -5.26 1.18
CA SER A 13 -23.28 -4.98 1.53
C SER A 13 -22.36 -6.18 1.38
N ASP A 14 -22.87 -7.41 1.53
CA ASP A 14 -22.06 -8.63 1.44
C ASP A 14 -21.74 -9.00 -0.01
N ALA A 15 -22.72 -8.88 -0.90
CA ALA A 15 -22.52 -9.10 -2.33
C ALA A 15 -21.52 -8.09 -2.92
N ALA A 16 -21.68 -6.81 -2.60
CA ALA A 16 -20.77 -5.75 -3.04
C ALA A 16 -19.35 -5.91 -2.44
N ARG A 17 -19.23 -6.24 -1.16
CA ARG A 17 -17.93 -6.54 -0.52
C ARG A 17 -17.27 -7.77 -1.13
N THR A 18 -18.05 -8.80 -1.46
CA THR A 18 -17.55 -10.04 -2.06
C THR A 18 -17.11 -9.82 -3.50
N LEU A 19 -17.90 -9.09 -4.30
CA LEU A 19 -17.53 -8.69 -5.65
C LEU A 19 -16.26 -7.83 -5.63
N ARG A 20 -16.19 -6.81 -4.77
CA ARG A 20 -14.98 -5.99 -4.60
C ARG A 20 -13.76 -6.83 -4.27
N ARG A 21 -13.88 -7.76 -3.31
CA ARG A 21 -12.77 -8.67 -2.94
C ARG A 21 -12.35 -9.53 -4.13
N ARG A 22 -13.30 -10.06 -4.90
CA ARG A 22 -13.03 -10.87 -6.09
C ARG A 22 -12.31 -10.07 -7.18
N LEU A 23 -12.78 -8.85 -7.46
CA LEU A 23 -12.16 -7.95 -8.43
C LEU A 23 -10.73 -7.57 -8.01
N LEU A 24 -10.53 -7.20 -6.75
CA LEU A 24 -9.20 -6.86 -6.23
C LEU A 24 -8.24 -8.04 -6.28
N ARG A 25 -8.69 -9.25 -5.94
CA ARG A 25 -7.87 -10.47 -6.07
C ARG A 25 -7.54 -10.77 -7.53
N GLY A 26 -8.50 -10.62 -8.43
CA GLY A 26 -8.29 -10.80 -9.87
C GLY A 26 -7.23 -9.82 -10.39
N PHE A 27 -7.37 -8.54 -10.03
CA PHE A 27 -6.39 -7.51 -10.37
C PHE A 27 -5.01 -7.82 -9.79
N LEU A 28 -4.91 -8.19 -8.51
CA LEU A 28 -3.62 -8.51 -7.88
C LEU A 28 -2.94 -9.71 -8.55
N ARG A 29 -3.68 -10.78 -8.87
CA ARG A 29 -3.13 -11.94 -9.59
C ARG A 29 -2.64 -11.57 -10.97
N ALA A 30 -3.40 -10.75 -11.70
CA ALA A 30 -2.97 -10.24 -12.99
C ALA A 30 -1.72 -9.36 -12.86
N ALA A 31 -1.67 -8.48 -11.84
CA ALA A 31 -0.52 -7.63 -11.57
C ALA A 31 0.73 -8.47 -11.27
N VAL A 32 0.67 -9.45 -10.35
CA VAL A 32 1.80 -10.33 -10.05
C VAL A 32 2.27 -11.10 -11.28
N ARG A 33 1.35 -11.56 -12.13
CA ARG A 33 1.71 -12.29 -13.35
C ARG A 33 2.35 -11.40 -14.43
N ILE A 34 1.88 -10.16 -14.58
CA ILE A 34 2.23 -9.30 -15.72
C ILE A 34 3.37 -8.36 -15.37
N ALA A 35 3.44 -7.85 -14.12
CA ALA A 35 4.41 -6.86 -13.67
C ALA A 35 5.87 -7.16 -14.07
N PRO A 36 6.43 -8.36 -13.85
CA PRO A 36 7.83 -8.63 -14.17
C PRO A 36 8.14 -8.55 -15.67
N HIS A 37 7.12 -8.65 -16.54
CA HIS A 37 7.26 -8.62 -17.99
C HIS A 37 6.91 -7.27 -18.62
N LEU A 38 6.52 -6.28 -17.81
CA LEU A 38 6.21 -4.95 -18.34
C LEU A 38 7.50 -4.24 -18.78
N PRO A 39 7.52 -3.58 -19.96
CA PRO A 39 8.61 -2.68 -20.33
C PRO A 39 8.77 -1.52 -19.32
N ASP A 40 9.97 -0.96 -19.17
CA ASP A 40 10.27 0.12 -18.20
C ASP A 40 9.36 1.35 -18.39
N GLY A 41 9.10 1.72 -19.64
CA GLY A 41 8.20 2.85 -19.96
C GLY A 41 6.71 2.54 -19.79
N ALA A 42 6.31 1.27 -19.74
CA ALA A 42 4.89 0.89 -19.80
C ALA A 42 4.10 1.35 -18.57
N ILE A 43 4.70 1.27 -17.38
CA ILE A 43 4.05 1.72 -16.13
C ILE A 43 3.91 3.25 -16.13
N GLY A 44 4.90 3.96 -16.67
CA GLY A 44 4.85 5.42 -16.85
C GLY A 44 3.73 5.83 -17.81
N ALA A 45 3.65 5.17 -18.97
CA ALA A 45 2.60 5.41 -19.96
C ALA A 45 1.21 5.08 -19.42
N LEU A 46 1.05 3.93 -18.74
CA LEU A 46 -0.20 3.54 -18.08
C LEU A 46 -0.62 4.58 -17.05
N ARG A 47 0.32 5.07 -16.24
CA ARG A 47 0.04 6.12 -15.25
C ARG A 47 -0.43 7.42 -15.90
N ALA A 48 0.27 7.90 -16.93
CA ALA A 48 -0.08 9.12 -17.64
C ALA A 48 -1.48 9.00 -18.27
N TRP A 49 -1.72 7.89 -18.97
CA TRP A 49 -3.01 7.60 -19.57
C TRP A 49 -4.12 7.49 -18.53
N ALA A 50 -3.92 6.74 -17.45
CA ALA A 50 -4.91 6.52 -16.39
C ALA A 50 -5.22 7.82 -15.63
N SER A 51 -4.20 8.64 -15.37
CA SER A 51 -4.35 9.90 -14.65
C SER A 51 -5.23 10.89 -15.40
N VAL A 52 -5.24 10.86 -16.73
CA VAL A 52 -6.13 11.67 -17.58
C VAL A 52 -7.48 10.98 -17.77
N ASN A 53 -7.47 9.75 -18.27
CA ASN A 53 -8.69 9.09 -18.76
C ASN A 53 -9.50 8.44 -17.64
N LEU A 54 -8.87 7.65 -16.77
CA LEU A 54 -9.59 6.98 -15.68
C LEU A 54 -10.02 7.95 -14.60
N THR A 55 -9.24 9.00 -14.33
CA THR A 55 -9.68 10.05 -13.41
C THR A 55 -10.89 10.79 -13.98
N SER A 56 -10.89 11.18 -15.25
CA SER A 56 -12.00 11.93 -15.85
C SER A 56 -13.28 11.09 -15.98
N LEU A 57 -13.16 9.86 -16.51
CA LEU A 57 -14.27 8.92 -16.58
C LEU A 57 -14.77 8.53 -15.18
N GLY A 58 -13.84 8.28 -14.25
CA GLY A 58 -14.14 7.95 -12.86
C GLY A 58 -14.85 9.10 -12.13
N VAL A 59 -14.50 10.36 -12.39
CA VAL A 59 -15.24 11.51 -11.85
C VAL A 59 -16.66 11.54 -12.43
N GLY A 60 -16.85 11.24 -13.71
CA GLY A 60 -18.18 11.17 -14.32
C GLY A 60 -19.07 10.09 -13.70
N VAL A 61 -18.50 8.91 -13.40
CA VAL A 61 -19.26 7.75 -12.90
C VAL A 61 -19.38 7.73 -11.38
N LEU A 62 -18.28 7.98 -10.66
CA LEU A 62 -18.18 7.85 -9.20
C LEU A 62 -18.21 9.19 -8.46
N GLY A 63 -18.08 10.31 -9.17
CA GLY A 63 -17.99 11.65 -8.58
C GLY A 63 -19.13 11.98 -7.61
N PRO A 64 -20.41 11.79 -7.97
CA PRO A 64 -21.53 12.08 -7.07
C PRO A 64 -21.45 11.30 -5.74
N GLU A 65 -21.10 10.01 -5.81
CA GLU A 65 -20.96 9.15 -4.63
C GLU A 65 -19.76 9.54 -3.77
N LEU A 66 -18.60 9.78 -4.40
CA LEU A 66 -17.39 10.21 -3.70
C LEU A 66 -17.63 11.54 -2.98
N ARG A 67 -18.25 12.51 -3.66
CA ARG A 67 -18.61 13.80 -3.05
C ARG A 67 -19.59 13.65 -1.90
N ARG A 68 -20.58 12.75 -2.00
CA ARG A 68 -21.49 12.45 -0.90
C ARG A 68 -20.73 11.95 0.33
N ARG A 69 -19.79 11.01 0.14
CA ARG A 69 -18.95 10.48 1.23
C ARG A 69 -18.01 11.53 1.81
N PHE A 70 -17.43 12.38 0.96
CA PHE A 70 -16.60 13.48 1.44
C PHE A 70 -17.40 14.50 2.24
N ARG A 71 -18.65 14.80 1.87
CA ARG A 71 -19.51 15.67 2.69
C ARG A 71 -19.79 15.06 4.05
N GLN A 72 -20.12 13.78 4.09
CA GLN A 72 -20.36 13.06 5.34
C GLN A 72 -19.12 13.02 6.24
N ALA A 73 -17.93 13.02 5.65
CA ALA A 73 -16.65 13.05 6.37
C ALA A 73 -16.14 14.47 6.67
N GLY A 74 -16.87 15.54 6.29
CA GLY A 74 -16.41 16.92 6.46
C GLY A 74 -15.23 17.33 5.56
N ALA A 75 -15.03 16.62 4.44
CA ALA A 75 -13.88 16.77 3.55
C ALA A 75 -14.26 17.11 2.08
N ASP A 76 -15.52 17.47 1.79
CA ASP A 76 -15.92 17.87 0.42
C ASP A 76 -15.39 19.26 0.10
N HIS A 77 -14.42 19.33 -0.79
CA HIS A 77 -13.93 20.56 -1.38
C HIS A 77 -13.91 20.44 -2.91
N PRO A 78 -13.88 21.55 -3.66
CA PRO A 78 -13.72 21.52 -5.10
C PRO A 78 -12.51 20.65 -5.49
N GLY A 79 -12.74 19.65 -6.34
CA GLY A 79 -11.69 18.75 -6.81
C GLY A 79 -11.39 17.54 -5.92
N ALA A 80 -11.98 17.37 -4.73
CA ALA A 80 -11.68 16.25 -3.82
C ALA A 80 -11.84 14.87 -4.49
N ALA A 81 -12.93 14.65 -5.24
CA ALA A 81 -13.16 13.40 -5.97
C ALA A 81 -12.13 13.14 -7.07
N ARG A 82 -11.72 14.19 -7.80
CA ARG A 82 -10.70 14.11 -8.84
C ARG A 82 -9.35 13.75 -8.23
N GLU A 83 -8.98 14.45 -7.16
CA GLU A 83 -7.71 14.22 -6.46
C GLU A 83 -7.65 12.83 -5.83
N PHE A 84 -8.74 12.38 -5.20
CA PHE A 84 -8.83 11.01 -4.68
C PHE A 84 -8.61 9.96 -5.76
N LEU A 85 -9.27 10.10 -6.92
CA LEU A 85 -9.10 9.15 -8.03
C LEU A 85 -7.69 9.21 -8.62
N ARG A 86 -7.10 10.41 -8.74
CA ARG A 86 -5.70 10.58 -9.14
C ARG A 86 -4.76 9.87 -8.18
N GLN A 87 -4.94 10.03 -6.87
CA GLN A 87 -4.16 9.34 -5.84
C GLN A 87 -4.33 7.82 -5.91
N ALA A 88 -5.54 7.34 -6.18
CA ALA A 88 -5.78 5.91 -6.38
C ALA A 88 -5.01 5.38 -7.60
N VAL A 89 -5.02 6.10 -8.73
CA VAL A 89 -4.24 5.73 -9.92
C VAL A 89 -2.74 5.66 -9.57
N LEU A 90 -2.21 6.69 -8.90
CA LEU A 90 -0.82 6.70 -8.47
C LEU A 90 -0.51 5.48 -7.59
N HIS A 91 -1.31 5.26 -6.55
CA HIS A 91 -1.16 4.13 -5.63
C HIS A 91 -1.07 2.79 -6.35
N TYR A 92 -1.98 2.50 -7.29
CA TYR A 92 -1.95 1.24 -8.02
C TYR A 92 -0.78 1.12 -8.99
N THR A 93 -0.41 2.21 -9.68
CA THR A 93 0.76 2.20 -10.58
C THR A 93 2.07 2.05 -9.84
N ASP A 94 2.12 2.48 -8.58
CA ASP A 94 3.31 2.40 -7.72
C ASP A 94 3.45 1.01 -7.15
N GLY A 95 2.34 0.40 -6.73
CA GLY A 95 2.30 -1.03 -6.43
C GLY A 95 2.78 -1.87 -7.62
N LEU A 96 2.35 -1.55 -8.84
CA LEU A 96 2.78 -2.27 -10.03
C LEU A 96 4.28 -2.09 -10.32
N PHE A 97 4.83 -0.89 -10.12
CA PHE A 97 6.26 -0.63 -10.24
C PHE A 97 7.05 -1.44 -9.24
N ILE A 98 6.66 -1.40 -7.96
CA ILE A 98 7.38 -2.12 -6.91
C ILE A 98 7.30 -3.63 -7.17
N LEU A 99 6.12 -4.16 -7.51
CA LEU A 99 5.97 -5.58 -7.85
C LEU A 99 6.83 -6.00 -9.04
N LYS A 100 6.93 -5.16 -10.08
CA LYS A 100 7.82 -5.44 -11.21
C LYS A 100 9.26 -5.65 -10.73
N HIS A 101 9.82 -4.69 -9.99
CA HIS A 101 11.21 -4.75 -9.55
C HIS A 101 11.43 -5.85 -8.50
N ALA A 102 10.47 -6.07 -7.60
CA ALA A 102 10.54 -7.11 -6.60
C ALA A 102 10.55 -8.52 -7.23
N LEU A 103 9.60 -8.78 -8.13
CA LEU A 103 9.44 -10.08 -8.78
C LEU A 103 10.55 -10.36 -9.80
N ALA A 104 10.98 -9.37 -10.57
CA ALA A 104 12.13 -9.52 -11.47
C ALA A 104 13.44 -9.81 -10.72
N SER A 105 13.49 -9.48 -9.42
CA SER A 105 14.63 -9.71 -8.53
C SER A 105 14.47 -10.97 -7.65
N GLY A 106 13.40 -11.77 -7.86
CA GLY A 106 13.15 -13.00 -7.11
C GLY A 106 12.77 -12.82 -5.63
N LEU A 107 12.29 -11.63 -5.23
CA LEU A 107 12.05 -11.30 -3.81
C LEU A 107 10.76 -11.89 -3.24
N ASP A 108 9.98 -12.60 -4.04
CA ASP A 108 8.75 -13.28 -3.65
C ASP A 108 8.95 -14.69 -3.09
N ASP A 109 10.15 -15.25 -3.20
CA ASP A 109 10.52 -16.52 -2.57
C ASP A 109 11.13 -16.27 -1.19
N GLU A 110 10.45 -16.73 -0.13
CA GLU A 110 10.91 -16.56 1.24
C GLU A 110 12.31 -17.14 1.50
N THR A 111 12.68 -18.19 0.74
CA THR A 111 13.88 -19.01 0.95
C THR A 111 15.06 -18.61 0.07
N ALA A 112 14.82 -17.81 -0.97
CA ALA A 112 15.87 -17.39 -1.88
C ALA A 112 16.78 -16.33 -1.22
N GLU A 113 18.09 -16.45 -1.42
CA GLU A 113 19.00 -15.36 -1.07
C GLU A 113 18.65 -14.12 -1.91
N PRO A 114 18.49 -12.95 -1.27
CA PRO A 114 18.00 -11.74 -1.93
C PRO A 114 19.10 -11.06 -2.77
N THR A 115 19.66 -11.77 -3.73
CA THR A 115 20.75 -11.31 -4.62
C THR A 115 20.37 -10.08 -5.44
N GLY A 116 19.09 -9.89 -5.78
CA GLY A 116 18.56 -8.72 -6.48
C GLY A 116 17.98 -7.61 -5.59
N ALA A 117 17.92 -7.81 -4.26
CA ALA A 117 17.30 -6.83 -3.35
C ALA A 117 17.94 -5.43 -3.39
N PRO A 118 19.28 -5.27 -3.46
CA PRO A 118 19.88 -3.95 -3.48
C PRO A 118 19.42 -3.11 -4.67
N ARG A 119 19.35 -3.71 -5.87
CA ARG A 119 18.89 -3.00 -7.08
C ARG A 119 17.41 -2.64 -7.00
N ALA A 120 16.56 -3.58 -6.59
CA ALA A 120 15.13 -3.32 -6.42
C ALA A 120 14.89 -2.20 -5.40
N LEU A 121 15.64 -2.20 -4.30
CA LEU A 121 15.57 -1.17 -3.27
C LEU A 121 15.96 0.21 -3.80
N CYS A 122 17.07 0.32 -4.54
CA CYS A 122 17.47 1.59 -5.16
C CYS A 122 16.36 2.16 -6.07
N GLU A 123 15.79 1.33 -6.94
CA GLU A 123 14.71 1.76 -7.86
C GLU A 123 13.45 2.23 -7.12
N VAL A 124 13.07 1.53 -6.04
CA VAL A 124 11.92 1.87 -5.21
C VAL A 124 12.16 3.17 -4.43
N ILE A 125 13.35 3.35 -3.84
CA ILE A 125 13.71 4.58 -3.14
C ILE A 125 13.76 5.76 -4.12
N ASP A 126 14.35 5.58 -5.30
CA ASP A 126 14.44 6.63 -6.31
C ASP A 126 13.05 7.03 -6.82
N LEU A 127 12.14 6.07 -6.98
CA LEU A 127 10.74 6.36 -7.25
C LEU A 127 10.11 7.21 -6.14
N ALA A 128 10.32 6.82 -4.88
CA ALA A 128 9.73 7.49 -3.74
C ALA A 128 10.27 8.92 -3.58
N ARG A 129 11.58 9.13 -3.71
CA ARG A 129 12.23 10.47 -3.64
C ARG A 129 11.72 11.44 -4.70
N ARG A 130 11.41 10.95 -5.91
CA ARG A 130 10.82 11.78 -6.97
C ARG A 130 9.40 12.26 -6.65
N ARG A 131 8.74 11.73 -5.62
CA ARG A 131 7.29 11.93 -5.37
C ARG A 131 6.95 12.43 -4.00
N ILE A 132 7.70 11.99 -3.01
CA ILE A 132 7.43 12.26 -1.61
C ILE A 132 8.55 13.17 -1.14
N ARG A 133 8.14 14.35 -0.69
CA ARG A 133 9.02 15.20 0.10
C ARG A 133 8.84 14.80 1.54
N LEU A 134 9.94 14.45 2.18
CA LEU A 134 9.98 14.28 3.62
C LEU A 134 9.85 15.67 4.27
N ASP A 135 9.06 15.75 5.33
CA ASP A 135 8.89 16.96 6.12
C ASP A 135 9.63 16.84 7.47
N ASP A 136 9.48 17.86 8.32
CA ASP A 136 10.14 17.93 9.62
C ASP A 136 9.76 16.80 10.59
N SER A 137 8.73 15.99 10.28
CA SER A 137 8.40 14.80 11.08
C SER A 137 9.55 13.78 11.11
N MET A 138 10.42 13.76 10.09
CA MET A 138 11.61 12.91 10.08
C MET A 138 12.61 13.30 11.17
N ARG A 139 12.70 14.58 11.51
CA ARG A 139 13.53 15.03 12.64
C ARG A 139 13.03 14.45 13.96
N ILE A 140 11.72 14.39 14.16
CA ILE A 140 11.10 13.80 15.36
C ILE A 140 11.43 12.29 15.42
N LEU A 141 11.37 11.60 14.29
CA LEU A 141 11.76 10.20 14.19
C LEU A 141 13.24 10.00 14.55
N HIS A 142 14.15 10.77 13.95
CA HIS A 142 15.58 10.70 14.24
C HIS A 142 15.91 11.01 15.70
N ASP A 143 15.27 12.03 16.29
CA ASP A 143 15.45 12.39 17.70
C ASP A 143 15.00 11.26 18.64
N ALA A 144 13.90 10.57 18.31
CA ALA A 144 13.42 9.44 19.09
C ALA A 144 14.40 8.25 19.02
N ILE A 145 14.91 7.94 17.83
CA ILE A 145 15.91 6.88 17.61
C ILE A 145 17.21 7.18 18.34
N ALA A 146 17.72 8.41 18.24
CA ALA A 146 18.94 8.85 18.93
C ALA A 146 18.82 8.69 20.47
N ARG A 147 17.60 8.84 21.00
CA ARG A 147 17.27 8.63 22.41
C ARG A 147 16.90 7.20 22.76
N ARG A 148 17.07 6.25 21.84
CA ARG A 148 16.71 4.82 21.96
C ARG A 148 15.25 4.60 22.38
N ARG A 149 14.35 5.45 21.89
CA ARG A 149 12.90 5.30 22.09
C ARG A 149 12.30 4.54 20.90
N GLY A 150 11.41 3.60 21.19
CA GLY A 150 10.58 2.99 20.16
C GLY A 150 9.61 4.02 19.57
N VAL A 151 9.36 3.92 18.26
CA VAL A 151 8.38 4.77 17.56
C VAL A 151 7.37 3.87 16.87
N LEU A 152 6.08 4.17 17.06
CA LEU A 152 5.00 3.53 16.33
C LEU A 152 4.51 4.48 15.24
N LEU A 153 4.71 4.08 13.98
CA LEU A 153 4.17 4.81 12.83
C LEU A 153 2.78 4.26 12.51
N ALA A 154 1.77 5.13 12.56
CA ALA A 154 0.39 4.81 12.20
C ALA A 154 0.04 5.50 10.87
N PRO A 155 0.37 4.90 9.71
CA PRO A 155 0.06 5.49 8.43
C PRO A 155 -1.46 5.53 8.23
N VAL A 156 -1.98 6.70 7.85
CA VAL A 156 -3.37 6.82 7.39
C VAL A 156 -3.47 6.10 6.04
N HIS A 157 -4.41 5.18 5.84
CA HIS A 157 -4.61 4.49 4.54
C HIS A 157 -4.92 5.42 3.34
N ALA A 158 -4.97 6.73 3.55
CA ALA A 158 -5.02 7.77 2.52
C ALA A 158 -3.63 8.17 1.99
N CYS A 159 -2.54 7.84 2.68
CA CYS A 159 -1.18 8.14 2.21
C CYS A 159 -0.68 7.04 1.25
N GLN A 160 0.23 7.42 0.35
CA GLN A 160 0.89 6.49 -0.56
C GLN A 160 1.88 5.58 0.19
N PHE A 161 1.39 4.75 1.11
CA PHE A 161 2.22 3.93 2.00
C PHE A 161 3.15 2.99 1.23
N LEU A 162 2.77 2.58 0.01
CA LEU A 162 3.59 1.72 -0.85
C LEU A 162 4.95 2.32 -1.18
N THR A 163 5.04 3.64 -1.33
CA THR A 163 6.28 4.38 -1.60
C THR A 163 6.78 5.16 -0.39
N GLY A 164 5.88 5.59 0.50
CA GLY A 164 6.23 6.32 1.71
C GLY A 164 6.99 5.47 2.73
N LEU A 165 6.58 4.23 2.97
CA LEU A 165 7.27 3.37 3.94
C LEU A 165 8.69 3.00 3.49
N PRO A 166 8.95 2.63 2.22
CA PRO A 166 10.32 2.46 1.73
C PRO A 166 11.20 3.69 1.89
N LEU A 167 10.65 4.90 1.65
CA LEU A 167 11.42 6.12 1.82
C LEU A 167 11.77 6.38 3.29
N ILE A 168 10.83 6.13 4.21
CA ILE A 168 11.11 6.23 5.65
C ILE A 168 12.13 5.17 6.07
N ALA A 169 12.02 3.94 5.54
CA ALA A 169 12.94 2.84 5.83
C ALA A 169 14.39 3.12 5.38
N ALA A 170 14.56 3.94 4.34
CA ALA A 170 15.87 4.40 3.89
C ALA A 170 16.54 5.37 4.88
N GLU A 171 15.76 6.02 5.74
CA GLU A 171 16.23 7.00 6.73
C GLU A 171 16.34 6.38 8.13
N ALA A 172 15.49 5.40 8.45
CA ALA A 172 15.44 4.75 9.76
C ALA A 172 15.00 3.27 9.64
N PRO A 173 15.59 2.34 10.42
CA PRO A 173 15.14 0.96 10.45
C PRO A 173 13.64 0.86 10.77
N LEU A 174 12.89 0.17 9.91
CA LEU A 174 11.44 0.10 10.00
C LEU A 174 10.97 -1.35 9.89
N THR A 175 10.28 -1.80 10.93
CA THR A 175 9.59 -3.10 10.95
C THR A 175 8.10 -2.92 10.73
N VAL A 176 7.54 -3.68 9.79
CA VAL A 176 6.11 -3.69 9.47
C VAL A 176 5.47 -4.99 9.95
N TYR A 177 4.32 -4.87 10.61
CA TYR A 177 3.48 -6.00 10.93
C TYR A 177 2.58 -6.36 9.74
N LEU A 178 2.75 -7.57 9.19
CA LEU A 178 1.90 -8.09 8.12
C LEU A 178 0.88 -9.07 8.68
N ARG A 179 -0.40 -8.70 8.56
CA ARG A 179 -1.53 -9.58 8.86
C ARG A 179 -1.52 -10.80 7.95
N TYR A 180 -1.82 -11.97 8.53
CA TYR A 180 -1.90 -13.22 7.80
C TYR A 180 -2.92 -13.14 6.64
N SER A 181 -2.54 -13.65 5.48
CA SER A 181 -3.42 -13.81 4.33
C SER A 181 -3.49 -15.28 3.95
N GLN A 182 -4.71 -15.79 3.78
CA GLN A 182 -4.95 -17.14 3.25
C GLN A 182 -4.74 -17.23 1.74
N ASP A 183 -4.71 -16.09 1.03
CA ASP A 183 -4.43 -16.06 -0.40
C ASP A 183 -2.91 -15.98 -0.60
N GLU A 184 -2.33 -17.06 -1.10
CA GLU A 184 -0.89 -17.19 -1.32
C GLU A 184 -0.33 -16.12 -2.26
N THR A 185 -1.12 -15.70 -3.26
CA THR A 185 -0.67 -14.64 -4.18
C THR A 185 -0.57 -13.30 -3.47
N ASP A 186 -1.55 -13.00 -2.61
CA ASP A 186 -1.53 -11.78 -1.79
C ASP A 186 -0.40 -11.79 -0.76
N ARG A 187 -0.14 -12.94 -0.15
CA ARG A 187 0.98 -13.14 0.77
C ARG A 187 2.33 -12.89 0.09
N ARG A 188 2.58 -13.54 -1.05
CA ARG A 188 3.80 -13.36 -1.85
C ARG A 188 3.99 -11.91 -2.30
N ALA A 189 2.95 -11.27 -2.80
CA ALA A 189 3.00 -9.88 -3.23
C ALA A 189 3.39 -8.92 -2.07
N LYS A 190 2.82 -9.12 -0.88
CA LYS A 190 3.14 -8.32 0.31
C LYS A 190 4.60 -8.49 0.74
N LEU A 191 5.09 -9.72 0.78
CA LEU A 191 6.47 -10.01 1.17
C LEU A 191 7.47 -9.46 0.14
N ALA A 192 7.19 -9.65 -1.14
CA ALA A 192 7.99 -9.09 -2.23
C ALA A 192 8.05 -7.55 -2.13
N TRP A 193 6.91 -6.89 -1.87
CA TRP A 193 6.87 -5.45 -1.63
C TRP A 193 7.71 -5.05 -0.41
N CYS A 194 7.58 -5.73 0.73
CA CYS A 194 8.37 -5.43 1.92
C CYS A 194 9.87 -5.52 1.66
N ARG A 195 10.32 -6.61 1.03
CA ARG A 195 11.73 -6.83 0.71
C ARG A 195 12.27 -5.82 -0.28
N ALA A 196 11.52 -5.53 -1.35
CA ALA A 196 11.90 -4.49 -2.29
C ALA A 196 11.94 -3.10 -1.67
N GLY A 197 11.15 -2.87 -0.61
CA GLY A 197 11.14 -1.63 0.16
C GLY A 197 12.19 -1.55 1.27
N GLY A 198 12.99 -2.59 1.49
CA GLY A 198 13.95 -2.64 2.61
C GLY A 198 13.27 -2.68 3.97
N LEU A 199 12.04 -3.21 4.04
CA LEU A 199 11.24 -3.29 5.25
C LEU A 199 11.50 -4.61 5.98
N ASP A 200 11.80 -4.52 7.27
CA ASP A 200 11.75 -5.69 8.14
C ASP A 200 10.29 -6.10 8.35
N VAL A 201 10.05 -7.41 8.50
CA VAL A 201 8.69 -7.95 8.54
C VAL A 201 8.49 -8.84 9.75
N ILE A 202 7.44 -8.53 10.51
CA ILE A 202 6.81 -9.48 11.43
C ILE A 202 5.54 -9.98 10.75
N ALA A 203 5.56 -11.22 10.26
CA ALA A 203 4.40 -11.84 9.63
C ALA A 203 3.61 -12.69 10.64
N GLU A 204 2.29 -12.50 10.69
CA GLU A 204 1.39 -13.34 11.49
C GLU A 204 1.39 -14.77 10.92
N ARG A 205 1.66 -15.76 11.77
CA ARG A 205 1.66 -17.19 11.39
C ARG A 205 0.24 -17.68 11.10
N SER A 206 0.12 -18.73 10.28
CA SER A 206 -1.14 -19.32 9.80
C SER A 206 -2.07 -19.88 10.88
N ARG A 207 -1.60 -20.05 12.13
CA ARG A 207 -2.46 -20.39 13.26
C ARG A 207 -3.05 -19.10 13.83
N PRO A 208 -4.38 -18.92 13.82
CA PRO A 208 -5.02 -17.77 14.47
C PRO A 208 -4.82 -17.92 15.97
N GLY A 209 -3.70 -17.41 16.47
CA GLY A 209 -3.47 -17.23 17.89
C GLY A 209 -4.37 -16.09 18.37
N ASP A 210 -4.86 -16.25 19.60
CA ASP A 210 -5.59 -15.24 20.37
C ASP A 210 -5.12 -13.81 20.03
N PRO A 211 -6.03 -12.92 19.57
CA PRO A 211 -5.73 -11.51 19.33
C PRO A 211 -5.02 -10.82 20.50
N ALA A 212 -5.23 -11.27 21.75
CA ALA A 212 -4.60 -10.73 22.94
C ALA A 212 -3.10 -11.09 23.06
N ALA A 213 -2.63 -12.14 22.38
CA ALA A 213 -1.21 -12.54 22.39
C ALA A 213 -0.34 -11.74 21.41
N ARG A 214 -0.91 -10.81 20.64
CA ARG A 214 -0.20 -10.02 19.60
C ARG A 214 0.86 -9.04 20.14
N PRO A 215 0.64 -8.27 21.22
CA PRO A 215 1.63 -7.31 21.72
C PRO A 215 2.90 -7.99 22.23
N ALA A 216 2.77 -9.18 22.86
CA ALA A 216 3.88 -9.95 23.40
C ALA A 216 4.86 -10.50 22.34
N ARG A 217 4.52 -10.40 21.05
CA ARG A 217 5.36 -10.83 19.93
C ARG A 217 6.11 -9.68 19.24
N MET A 218 5.85 -8.44 19.68
CA MET A 218 6.49 -7.22 19.16
C MET A 218 7.54 -6.65 20.12
N ALA A 219 7.70 -7.26 21.30
CA ALA A 219 8.73 -6.96 22.30
C ALA A 219 9.91 -7.93 22.14
#